data_AF-A0A6P4ESL1-F1
#
_entry.id   AF-A0A6P4ESL1-F1
#
_cell.length_a   1.000
_cell.length_b   1.000
_cell.length_c   1.000
_cell.angle_alpha   90.00
_cell.angle_beta   90.00
_cell.angle_gamma   90.00
#
_symmetry.space_group_name_H-M   'P 1'
#
loop_
_entity.id
_entity.type
_entity.pdbx_description
1 polymer ?
#
loop_
_entity_poly.entity_id
_entity_poly.type
_entity_poly.pdbx_seq_one_letter_code
_entity_poly.pdbx_strand_id
1 'polypeptide(L)'
;MSQKWRALLLLLQLLGNLDSGQAIWFPWYFQRYGLIPHLFRHGGGQKNKSQSGSTCPPGYEPKSLASRMAGNIAGCEQSTGSSGGGSQHFCDDNPVLMQLARLYVVSPERIVLLLAQPSLTDSCAEITDVLGNIHSSMRNCVLAPDNIYGRLADGLSYFRAEVCEGGDGSNRKRCTGLQESHNCIRELRTDMIECEAPADWYERRNATKVCHIFNDVLDCYYTRAALLCGLEVARQLRSFAGDSMGRAMIHQCEVKKRLPRVDNAMPIHEASGVGPMSPLYNYFILLNIFIGFASFQYIFLL
;
A
#
# COMPACT_ATOMS: atom_id res chain seq x y z
N MET A 1 31.14 -32.17 -16.83
CA MET A 1 30.97 -30.75 -17.22
C MET A 1 29.52 -30.34 -17.51
N SER A 2 28.67 -31.21 -18.07
CA SER A 2 27.28 -30.89 -18.51
C SER A 2 26.30 -30.40 -17.42
N GLN A 3 26.36 -30.94 -16.20
CA GLN A 3 25.36 -30.61 -15.16
C GLN A 3 25.49 -29.18 -14.59
N LYS A 4 26.71 -28.66 -14.48
CA LYS A 4 26.93 -27.28 -13.97
C LYS A 4 26.36 -26.23 -14.93
N TRP A 5 26.45 -26.48 -16.23
CA TRP A 5 25.87 -25.61 -17.26
C TRP A 5 24.33 -25.67 -17.29
N ARG A 6 23.74 -26.84 -17.02
CA ARG A 6 22.28 -26.96 -16.87
C ARG A 6 21.77 -26.19 -15.64
N ALA A 7 22.46 -26.28 -14.50
CA ALA A 7 22.10 -25.53 -13.31
C ALA A 7 22.22 -24.01 -13.54
N LEU A 8 23.28 -23.56 -14.24
CA LEU A 8 23.47 -22.15 -14.59
C LEU A 8 22.37 -21.63 -15.53
N LEU A 9 21.98 -22.41 -16.54
CA LEU A 9 20.92 -22.05 -17.49
C LEU A 9 19.54 -22.00 -16.81
N LEU A 10 19.25 -22.92 -15.90
CA LEU A 10 18.02 -22.89 -15.11
C LEU A 10 17.99 -21.70 -14.14
N LEU A 11 19.12 -21.35 -13.53
CA LEU A 11 19.25 -20.16 -12.68
C LEU A 11 19.05 -18.87 -13.51
N LEU A 12 19.62 -18.79 -14.71
CA LEU A 12 19.44 -17.67 -15.64
C LEU A 12 18.01 -17.56 -16.16
N GLN A 13 17.31 -18.68 -16.40
CA GLN A 13 15.88 -18.67 -16.72
C GLN A 13 15.02 -18.26 -15.53
N LEU A 14 15.39 -18.61 -14.30
CA LEU A 14 14.70 -18.14 -13.10
C LEU A 14 14.90 -16.63 -12.89
N LEU A 15 16.12 -16.14 -13.13
CA LEU A 15 16.48 -14.72 -13.04
C LEU A 15 15.89 -13.88 -14.19
N GLY A 16 15.71 -14.47 -15.37
CA GLY A 16 15.07 -13.82 -16.53
C GLY A 16 13.54 -13.76 -16.45
N ASN A 17 12.92 -14.62 -15.62
CA ASN A 17 11.48 -14.61 -15.32
C ASN A 17 11.13 -13.92 -13.99
N LEU A 18 12.13 -13.38 -13.28
CA LEU A 18 11.89 -12.49 -12.16
C LEU A 18 11.35 -11.18 -12.74
N ASP A 19 10.02 -11.09 -12.72
CA ASP A 19 9.20 -9.98 -13.16
C ASP A 19 9.85 -8.64 -12.80
N SER A 20 10.41 -7.96 -13.80
CA SER A 20 10.85 -6.56 -13.70
C SER A 20 9.67 -5.59 -13.57
N GLY A 21 8.44 -6.10 -13.43
CA GLY A 21 7.22 -5.34 -13.16
C GLY A 21 7.04 -4.85 -11.72
N GLN A 22 7.86 -5.29 -10.76
CA GLN A 22 7.75 -4.86 -9.36
C GLN A 22 8.86 -3.90 -8.91
N ALA A 23 9.20 -2.87 -9.69
CA ALA A 23 10.00 -1.75 -9.17
C ALA A 23 10.12 -0.58 -10.17
N ILE A 24 9.04 -0.05 -10.74
CA ILE A 24 9.21 1.18 -11.56
C ILE A 24 9.12 2.43 -10.67
N TRP A 25 8.27 2.45 -9.64
CA TRP A 25 8.09 3.66 -8.84
C TRP A 25 9.23 3.92 -7.85
N PHE A 26 9.69 2.91 -7.09
CA PHE A 26 10.74 3.14 -6.09
C PHE A 26 12.04 3.63 -6.74
N PRO A 27 12.55 3.02 -7.83
CA PRO A 27 13.71 3.53 -8.55
C PRO A 27 13.43 4.88 -9.24
N TRP A 28 12.27 5.09 -9.88
CA TRP A 28 11.99 6.37 -10.56
C TRP A 28 11.83 7.54 -9.58
N TYR A 29 11.10 7.35 -8.49
CA TYR A 29 10.88 8.36 -7.47
C TYR A 29 12.19 8.68 -6.73
N PHE A 30 12.97 7.65 -6.39
CA PHE A 30 14.30 7.82 -5.79
C PHE A 30 15.29 8.46 -6.77
N GLN A 31 15.24 8.11 -8.06
CA GLN A 31 16.05 8.73 -9.11
C GLN A 31 15.70 10.21 -9.32
N ARG A 32 14.42 10.58 -9.20
CA ARG A 32 13.95 11.95 -9.42
C ARG A 32 14.12 12.85 -8.20
N TYR A 33 13.97 12.31 -6.99
CA TYR A 33 13.88 13.12 -5.76
C TYR A 33 14.94 12.78 -4.69
N GLY A 34 15.65 11.66 -4.79
CA GLY A 34 16.62 11.20 -3.79
C GLY A 34 16.03 11.05 -2.38
N LEU A 35 16.89 11.16 -1.36
CA LEU A 35 16.53 11.13 0.07
C LEU A 35 16.22 12.53 0.64
N ILE A 36 15.91 13.51 -0.22
CA ILE A 36 15.64 14.89 0.22
C ILE A 36 14.26 14.91 0.91
N PRO A 37 14.09 15.38 2.15
CA PRO A 37 12.78 15.34 2.82
C PRO A 37 11.69 16.15 2.09
N HIS A 38 10.43 15.70 2.11
CA HIS A 38 9.33 16.32 1.35
C HIS A 38 9.12 17.81 1.69
N LEU A 39 9.36 18.21 2.95
CA LEU A 39 9.24 19.59 3.42
C LEU A 39 10.11 20.57 2.62
N PHE A 40 11.29 20.12 2.16
CA PHE A 40 12.21 20.94 1.36
C PHE A 40 11.84 20.99 -0.12
N ARG A 41 10.93 20.11 -0.58
CA ARG A 41 10.55 19.98 -1.99
C ARG A 41 9.49 21.00 -2.43
N HIS A 42 8.65 21.48 -1.50
CA HIS A 42 7.55 22.40 -1.80
C HIS A 42 7.80 23.87 -1.42
N GLY A 43 9.04 24.23 -1.09
CA GLY A 43 9.40 25.61 -0.80
C GLY A 43 8.87 26.09 0.55
N GLY A 44 9.22 25.38 1.61
CA GLY A 44 9.18 25.89 2.98
C GLY A 44 10.19 27.02 3.15
N GLY A 45 9.89 28.17 2.56
CA GLY A 45 10.69 29.39 2.65
C GLY A 45 9.76 30.56 2.43
N GLN A 46 9.57 31.37 3.46
CA GLN A 46 8.90 32.66 3.36
C GLN A 46 9.36 33.36 2.08
N LYS A 47 8.44 33.54 1.13
CA LYS A 47 8.65 34.44 -0.02
C LYS A 47 8.62 35.87 0.47
N ASN A 48 9.67 36.29 1.19
CA ASN A 48 9.98 37.70 1.28
C ASN A 48 10.65 38.09 -0.04
N LYS A 49 9.85 38.77 -0.88
CA LYS A 49 10.33 39.51 -2.04
C LYS A 49 11.43 40.48 -1.60
N SER A 50 12.68 40.15 -1.83
CA SER A 50 13.71 41.14 -2.12
C SER A 50 14.94 40.50 -2.74
N GLN A 51 15.21 40.96 -3.96
CA GLN A 51 16.53 41.23 -4.55
C GLN A 51 17.58 40.11 -4.56
N SER A 52 17.80 39.63 -5.78
CA SER A 52 19.08 39.23 -6.39
C SER A 52 20.33 39.28 -5.51
N GLY A 53 20.94 38.11 -5.33
CA GLY A 53 22.37 37.96 -5.00
C GLY A 53 22.67 37.44 -3.60
N SER A 54 23.25 36.23 -3.54
CA SER A 54 23.75 35.47 -2.38
C SER A 54 22.71 34.65 -1.61
N THR A 55 22.51 33.41 -2.06
CA THR A 55 21.75 32.39 -1.32
C THR A 55 22.66 31.73 -0.30
N CYS A 56 22.43 32.00 0.98
CA CYS A 56 23.10 31.30 2.07
C CYS A 56 22.52 29.88 2.27
N PRO A 57 23.32 28.90 2.70
CA PRO A 57 22.83 27.56 3.01
C PRO A 57 21.84 27.59 4.20
N PRO A 58 20.91 26.61 4.29
CA PRO A 58 19.90 26.56 5.35
C PRO A 58 20.52 26.60 6.76
N GLY A 59 19.99 27.46 7.64
CA GLY A 59 20.50 27.68 9.01
C GLY A 59 21.43 28.88 9.17
N TYR A 60 21.74 29.58 8.06
CA TYR A 60 22.56 30.78 8.06
C TYR A 60 21.83 31.97 7.45
N GLU A 61 21.98 33.14 8.04
CA GLU A 61 21.47 34.40 7.49
C GLU A 61 22.62 35.23 6.88
N PRO A 62 22.34 36.05 5.84
CA PRO A 62 23.32 36.99 5.32
C PRO A 62 23.73 37.99 6.42
N LYS A 63 25.03 38.20 6.63
CA LYS A 63 25.51 39.23 7.55
C LYS A 63 24.92 40.59 7.21
N SER A 64 24.42 41.29 8.23
CA SER A 64 23.73 42.58 8.06
C SER A 64 24.63 43.62 7.37
N LEU A 65 24.03 44.55 6.64
CA LEU A 65 24.73 45.60 5.87
C LEU A 65 25.67 46.48 6.72
N ALA A 66 25.53 46.50 8.05
CA ALA A 66 26.40 47.23 8.96
C ALA A 66 27.84 46.67 9.01
N SER A 67 28.06 45.40 8.70
CA SER A 67 29.41 44.80 8.70
C SER A 67 30.20 45.01 7.40
N ARG A 68 29.58 45.61 6.36
CA ARG A 68 30.24 45.87 5.06
C ARG A 68 31.25 47.03 5.09
N MET A 69 31.25 47.87 6.13
CA MET A 69 32.23 48.96 6.25
C MET A 69 33.64 48.49 6.68
N ALA A 70 33.81 47.23 7.07
CA ALA A 70 35.08 46.69 7.57
C ALA A 70 35.89 45.88 6.54
N GLY A 71 35.56 45.94 5.24
CA GLY A 71 36.37 45.32 4.17
C GLY A 71 36.37 43.79 4.10
N ASN A 72 35.54 43.09 4.89
CA ASN A 72 35.44 41.63 4.85
C ASN A 72 34.41 41.13 3.84
N ILE A 73 34.78 40.07 3.12
CA ILE A 73 34.04 39.38 2.06
C ILE A 73 32.66 38.93 2.57
N ALA A 74 31.64 39.05 1.73
CA ALA A 74 30.27 38.62 2.03
C ALA A 74 30.25 37.15 2.50
N GLY A 75 29.69 36.90 3.68
CA GLY A 75 29.58 35.58 4.29
C GLY A 75 28.29 35.43 5.09
N CYS A 76 27.88 34.18 5.32
CA CYS A 76 26.67 33.83 6.05
C CYS A 76 27.00 33.60 7.54
N GLU A 77 26.07 33.90 8.45
CA GLU A 77 26.23 33.73 9.90
C GLU A 77 25.13 32.82 10.47
N GLN A 78 25.49 31.94 11.41
CA GLN A 78 24.58 30.94 11.96
C GLN A 78 23.53 31.61 12.84
N SER A 79 22.25 31.37 12.54
CA SER A 79 21.13 31.97 13.28
C SER A 79 21.02 31.33 14.66
N THR A 80 21.56 31.99 15.70
CA THR A 80 21.26 31.64 17.10
C THR A 80 19.93 32.27 17.48
N GLY A 81 18.84 31.57 17.13
CA GLY A 81 17.46 32.01 17.36
C GLY A 81 17.11 32.13 18.85
N SER A 82 16.70 33.33 19.24
CA SER A 82 16.01 33.63 20.50
C SER A 82 14.59 33.06 20.47
N SER A 83 14.19 32.45 21.58
CA SER A 83 12.90 31.79 21.83
C SER A 83 11.68 32.73 21.71
N GLY A 84 10.56 32.22 21.20
CA GLY A 84 9.24 32.86 21.39
C GLY A 84 8.24 32.66 20.25
N GLY A 85 7.55 31.52 20.22
CA GLY A 85 6.41 31.26 19.32
C GLY A 85 6.33 29.77 19.00
N GLY A 86 5.23 29.11 19.39
CA GLY A 86 5.02 27.67 19.21
C GLY A 86 5.10 27.27 17.73
N SER A 87 6.29 26.96 17.26
CA SER A 87 6.53 26.42 15.93
C SER A 87 6.32 24.92 16.02
N GLN A 88 5.33 24.43 15.28
CA GLN A 88 5.05 23.01 15.15
C GLN A 88 6.31 22.36 14.54
N HIS A 89 7.01 21.52 15.31
CA HIS A 89 8.23 20.86 14.84
C HIS A 89 7.83 19.81 13.79
N PHE A 90 8.19 20.05 12.53
CA PHE A 90 7.94 19.08 11.46
C PHE A 90 8.93 17.91 11.52
N CYS A 91 8.47 16.69 11.24
CA CYS A 91 9.34 15.51 11.20
C CYS A 91 10.24 15.52 9.95
N ASP A 92 11.43 14.91 10.07
CA ASP A 92 12.08 14.26 8.93
C ASP A 92 11.21 13.06 8.52
N ASP A 93 10.85 13.00 7.25
CA ASP A 93 9.94 11.98 6.71
C ASP A 93 10.68 10.76 6.15
N ASN A 94 12.01 10.81 6.05
CA ASN A 94 12.84 9.67 5.65
C ASN A 94 12.59 8.41 6.49
N PRO A 95 12.52 8.46 7.84
CA PRO A 95 12.18 7.28 8.64
C PRO A 95 10.83 6.66 8.26
N VAL A 96 9.82 7.49 7.94
CA VAL A 96 8.49 7.02 7.54
C VAL A 96 8.55 6.35 6.16
N LEU A 97 9.23 6.99 5.20
CA LEU A 97 9.48 6.42 3.87
C LEU A 97 10.16 5.05 3.97
N MET A 98 11.20 4.92 4.80
CA MET A 98 11.94 3.67 4.95
C MET A 98 11.07 2.54 5.51
N GLN A 99 10.13 2.86 6.41
CA GLN A 99 9.19 1.87 6.93
C GLN A 99 8.14 1.47 5.89
N LEU A 100 7.59 2.42 5.14
CA LEU A 100 6.64 2.12 4.04
C LEU A 100 7.29 1.30 2.92
N ALA A 101 8.58 1.53 2.65
CA ALA A 101 9.35 0.78 1.66
C ALA A 101 9.44 -0.72 1.96
N ARG A 102 9.44 -1.12 3.24
CA ARG A 102 9.45 -2.54 3.65
C ARG A 102 8.23 -3.30 3.11
N LEU A 103 7.09 -2.62 3.04
CA LEU A 103 5.84 -3.15 2.52
C LEU A 103 5.61 -2.84 1.03
N TYR A 104 6.56 -2.19 0.37
CA TYR A 104 6.41 -1.66 -0.99
C TYR A 104 5.20 -0.72 -1.15
N VAL A 105 4.82 -0.02 -0.07
CA VAL A 105 3.71 0.94 -0.06
C VAL A 105 4.21 2.28 -0.61
N VAL A 106 3.97 2.49 -1.89
CA VAL A 106 4.40 3.69 -2.62
C VAL A 106 3.24 4.51 -3.20
N SER A 107 2.04 3.94 -3.21
CA SER A 107 0.84 4.56 -3.75
C SER A 107 -0.40 4.05 -3.01
N PRO A 108 -1.54 4.74 -3.13
CA PRO A 108 -2.81 4.30 -2.56
C PRO A 108 -3.21 2.87 -2.98
N GLU A 109 -2.97 2.50 -4.23
CA GLU A 109 -3.26 1.17 -4.79
C GLU A 109 -2.41 0.07 -4.15
N ARG A 110 -1.14 0.37 -3.87
CA ARG A 110 -0.22 -0.59 -3.25
C ARG A 110 -0.63 -0.95 -1.82
N ILE A 111 -1.39 -0.08 -1.14
CA ILE A 111 -2.02 -0.41 0.15
C ILE A 111 -3.13 -1.44 -0.07
N VAL A 112 -4.01 -1.24 -1.05
CA VAL A 112 -5.10 -2.18 -1.37
C VAL A 112 -4.53 -3.53 -1.82
N LEU A 113 -3.43 -3.53 -2.58
CA LEU A 113 -2.75 -4.73 -3.06
C LEU A 113 -2.23 -5.64 -1.92
N LEU A 114 -2.10 -5.13 -0.69
CA LEU A 114 -1.77 -5.95 0.48
C LEU A 114 -2.84 -7.01 0.76
N LEU A 115 -4.10 -6.81 0.32
CA LEU A 115 -5.16 -7.84 0.38
C LEU A 115 -4.86 -9.07 -0.48
N ALA A 116 -4.01 -8.93 -1.50
CA ALA A 116 -3.66 -9.98 -2.45
C ALA A 116 -2.27 -10.58 -2.15
N GLN A 117 -1.79 -10.45 -0.91
CA GLN A 117 -0.57 -11.13 -0.48
C GLN A 117 -0.82 -12.63 -0.24
N PRO A 118 0.19 -13.50 -0.37
CA PRO A 118 0.01 -14.94 -0.16
C PRO A 118 -0.52 -15.30 1.23
N SER A 119 -0.09 -14.56 2.25
CA SER A 119 -0.48 -14.72 3.65
C SER A 119 -0.92 -13.39 4.23
N LEU A 120 -2.23 -13.23 4.43
CA LEU A 120 -2.79 -12.03 5.04
C LEU A 120 -2.36 -11.88 6.51
N THR A 121 -2.25 -12.99 7.23
CA THR A 121 -1.84 -13.00 8.64
C THR A 121 -0.42 -12.47 8.81
N ASP A 122 0.53 -12.95 8.01
CA ASP A 122 1.92 -12.47 8.06
C ASP A 122 2.00 -11.01 7.63
N SER A 123 1.26 -10.65 6.58
CA SER A 123 1.17 -9.26 6.12
C SER A 123 0.64 -8.34 7.23
N CYS A 124 -0.39 -8.76 7.97
CA CYS A 124 -0.94 -8.01 9.09
C CYS A 124 0.02 -7.85 10.26
N ALA A 125 0.85 -8.86 10.55
CA ALA A 125 1.90 -8.76 11.55
C ALA A 125 2.97 -7.73 11.12
N GLU A 126 3.39 -7.77 9.85
CA GLU A 126 4.38 -6.82 9.31
C GLU A 126 3.85 -5.38 9.26
N ILE A 127 2.59 -5.20 8.86
CA ILE A 127 1.91 -3.90 8.88
C ILE A 127 1.87 -3.32 10.29
N THR A 128 1.59 -4.16 11.29
CA THR A 128 1.55 -3.74 12.69
C THR A 128 2.92 -3.26 13.18
N ASP A 129 3.99 -3.99 12.85
CA ASP A 129 5.37 -3.59 13.15
C ASP A 129 5.75 -2.27 12.45
N VAL A 130 5.49 -2.16 11.15
CA VAL A 130 5.77 -0.97 10.35
C VAL A 130 5.06 0.27 10.89
N LEU A 131 3.77 0.18 11.20
CA LEU A 131 3.01 1.29 11.79
C LEU A 131 3.51 1.65 13.19
N GLY A 132 3.90 0.66 13.99
CA GLY A 132 4.51 0.87 15.31
C GLY A 132 5.82 1.67 15.22
N ASN A 133 6.67 1.34 14.25
CA ASN A 133 7.94 2.03 14.00
C ASN A 133 7.73 3.43 13.43
N ILE A 134 6.76 3.62 12.52
CA ILE A 134 6.34 4.94 12.03
C ILE A 134 5.90 5.83 13.20
N HIS A 135 4.98 5.35 14.05
CA HIS A 135 4.52 6.11 15.21
C HIS A 135 5.67 6.41 16.18
N SER A 136 6.57 5.46 16.40
CA SER A 136 7.76 5.69 17.24
C SER A 136 8.68 6.77 16.69
N SER A 137 8.87 6.83 15.37
CA SER A 137 9.71 7.85 14.72
C SER A 137 9.11 9.26 14.77
N MET A 138 7.79 9.37 14.93
CA MET A 138 7.06 10.64 14.93
C MET A 138 6.63 11.10 16.33
N ARG A 139 7.08 10.47 17.43
CA ARG A 139 6.60 10.77 18.79
C ARG A 139 6.72 12.25 19.21
N ASN A 140 7.71 12.96 18.68
CA ASN A 140 8.07 14.32 19.10
C ASN A 140 7.87 15.37 17.99
N CYS A 141 7.23 15.00 16.88
CA CYS A 141 7.08 15.88 15.72
C CYS A 141 5.80 15.53 14.95
N VAL A 142 5.41 16.36 13.99
CA VAL A 142 4.22 16.13 13.16
C VAL A 142 4.62 16.22 11.69
N LEU A 143 4.10 15.34 10.83
CA LEU A 143 4.28 15.49 9.38
C LEU A 143 3.42 16.65 8.84
N ALA A 144 3.86 17.27 7.75
CA ALA A 144 3.03 18.25 7.07
C ALA A 144 1.70 17.60 6.61
N PRO A 145 0.54 18.30 6.66
CA PRO A 145 -0.76 17.72 6.31
C PRO A 145 -0.88 17.19 4.87
N ASP A 146 -0.03 17.68 3.97
CA ASP A 146 0.08 17.28 2.56
C ASP A 146 1.26 16.33 2.31
N ASN A 147 1.94 15.85 3.36
CA ASN A 147 3.02 14.89 3.23
C ASN A 147 2.49 13.54 2.72
N ILE A 148 3.00 13.13 1.56
CA ILE A 148 2.66 11.86 0.90
C ILE A 148 2.81 10.65 1.82
N TYR A 149 3.90 10.56 2.58
CA TYR A 149 4.19 9.41 3.43
C TYR A 149 3.26 9.36 4.65
N GLY A 150 2.90 10.52 5.19
CA GLY A 150 1.86 10.62 6.22
C GLY A 150 0.52 10.10 5.71
N ARG A 151 0.10 10.52 4.51
CA ARG A 151 -1.14 10.02 3.89
C ARG A 151 -1.11 8.52 3.63
N LEU A 152 -0.02 8.00 3.07
CA LEU A 152 0.14 6.56 2.87
C LEU A 152 0.09 5.79 4.21
N ALA A 153 0.70 6.31 5.27
CA ALA A 153 0.60 5.73 6.60
C ALA A 153 -0.83 5.78 7.16
N ASP A 154 -1.61 6.83 6.91
CA ASP A 154 -3.02 6.92 7.29
C ASP A 154 -3.88 5.85 6.57
N GLY A 155 -3.67 5.69 5.27
CA GLY A 155 -4.32 4.63 4.49
C GLY A 155 -3.94 3.23 4.98
N LEU A 156 -2.66 3.03 5.32
CA LEU A 156 -2.16 1.77 5.86
C LEU A 156 -2.71 1.48 7.27
N SER A 157 -2.87 2.51 8.11
CA SER A 157 -3.51 2.39 9.42
C SER A 157 -4.97 1.98 9.29
N TYR A 158 -5.67 2.50 8.28
CA TYR A 158 -7.04 2.08 7.99
C TYR A 158 -7.09 0.62 7.51
N PHE A 159 -6.17 0.21 6.62
CA PHE A 159 -6.04 -1.19 6.22
C PHE A 159 -5.89 -2.10 7.45
N ARG A 160 -5.00 -1.76 8.39
CA ARG A 160 -4.78 -2.54 9.61
C ARG A 160 -6.07 -2.67 10.42
N ALA A 161 -6.74 -1.54 10.71
CA ALA A 161 -7.95 -1.54 11.53
C ALA A 161 -9.06 -2.41 10.90
N GLU A 162 -9.26 -2.27 9.60
CA GLU A 162 -10.35 -2.96 8.90
C GLU A 162 -10.04 -4.43 8.62
N VAL A 163 -8.85 -4.73 8.10
CA VAL A 163 -8.51 -6.06 7.58
C VAL A 163 -7.83 -6.92 8.64
N CYS A 164 -6.96 -6.34 9.47
CA CYS A 164 -6.16 -7.10 10.43
C CYS A 164 -6.85 -7.20 11.80
N GLU A 165 -7.59 -6.17 12.21
CA GLU A 165 -8.24 -6.11 13.52
C GLU A 165 -9.76 -6.41 13.44
N GLY A 166 -10.30 -6.62 12.23
CA GLY A 166 -11.68 -7.04 12.01
C GLY A 166 -12.70 -5.90 11.86
N GLY A 167 -12.23 -4.65 11.79
CA GLY A 167 -13.04 -3.46 11.59
C GLY A 167 -13.87 -3.07 12.81
N ASP A 168 -14.48 -1.88 12.72
CA ASP A 168 -15.52 -1.48 13.67
C ASP A 168 -16.86 -2.17 13.37
N GLY A 169 -17.83 -2.09 14.29
CA GLY A 169 -19.11 -2.78 14.15
C GLY A 169 -19.88 -2.45 12.86
N SER A 170 -19.68 -1.26 12.28
CA SER A 170 -20.27 -0.86 10.99
C SER A 170 -19.62 -1.56 9.79
N ASN A 171 -18.31 -1.78 9.82
CA ASN A 171 -17.58 -2.36 8.71
C ASN A 171 -17.32 -3.86 8.84
N ARG A 172 -17.55 -4.45 10.01
CA ARG A 172 -17.28 -5.87 10.32
C ARG A 172 -17.75 -6.84 9.23
N LYS A 173 -18.96 -6.66 8.68
CA LYS A 173 -19.49 -7.53 7.62
C LYS A 173 -18.63 -7.49 6.35
N ARG A 174 -18.18 -6.29 5.96
CA ARG A 174 -17.27 -6.09 4.81
C ARG A 174 -15.91 -6.72 5.11
N CYS A 175 -15.38 -6.53 6.32
CA CYS A 175 -14.09 -7.10 6.72
C CYS A 175 -14.09 -8.62 6.69
N THR A 176 -15.12 -9.25 7.27
CA THR A 176 -15.30 -10.70 7.22
C THR A 176 -15.40 -11.20 5.79
N GLY A 177 -16.19 -10.54 4.93
CA GLY A 177 -16.31 -10.94 3.53
C GLY A 177 -15.00 -10.82 2.73
N LEU A 178 -14.17 -9.81 3.00
CA LEU A 178 -12.84 -9.68 2.40
C LEU A 178 -11.88 -10.77 2.89
N GLN A 179 -11.90 -11.10 4.18
CA GLN A 179 -11.07 -12.17 4.75
C GLN A 179 -11.49 -13.55 4.22
N GLU A 180 -12.79 -13.83 4.16
CA GLU A 180 -13.35 -15.08 3.60
C GLU A 180 -13.01 -15.22 2.11
N SER A 181 -12.97 -14.10 1.39
CA SER A 181 -12.65 -14.05 -0.05
C SER A 181 -11.16 -13.91 -0.34
N HIS A 182 -10.29 -13.92 0.67
CA HIS A 182 -8.85 -13.68 0.52
C HIS A 182 -8.22 -14.61 -0.53
N ASN A 183 -8.58 -15.90 -0.52
CA ASN A 183 -8.06 -16.86 -1.49
C ASN A 183 -8.36 -16.44 -2.93
N CYS A 184 -9.53 -15.87 -3.21
CA CYS A 184 -9.85 -15.36 -4.53
C CYS A 184 -9.13 -14.04 -4.83
N ILE A 185 -9.13 -13.11 -3.86
CA ILE A 185 -8.46 -11.80 -4.03
C ILE A 185 -6.96 -11.97 -4.26
N ARG A 186 -6.33 -12.99 -3.66
CA ARG A 186 -4.94 -13.34 -3.93
C ARG A 186 -4.69 -13.64 -5.41
N GLU A 187 -5.60 -14.36 -6.07
CA GLU A 187 -5.49 -14.65 -7.50
C GLU A 187 -5.69 -13.41 -8.38
N LEU A 188 -6.37 -12.37 -7.86
CA LEU A 188 -6.53 -11.07 -8.53
C LEU A 188 -5.26 -10.21 -8.53
N ARG A 189 -4.16 -10.64 -7.88
CA ARG A 189 -2.99 -9.76 -7.66
C ARG A 189 -2.50 -9.10 -8.94
N THR A 190 -2.33 -9.87 -10.01
CA THR A 190 -1.84 -9.35 -11.30
C THR A 190 -2.87 -8.42 -11.94
N ASP A 191 -4.16 -8.80 -11.93
CA ASP A 191 -5.24 -7.94 -12.43
C ASP A 191 -5.33 -6.61 -11.68
N MET A 192 -5.08 -6.62 -10.37
CA MET A 192 -5.07 -5.40 -9.55
C MET A 192 -3.87 -4.50 -9.87
N ILE A 193 -2.73 -5.07 -10.25
CA ILE A 193 -1.57 -4.29 -10.70
C ILE A 193 -1.87 -3.62 -12.05
N GLU A 194 -2.61 -4.28 -12.95
CA GLU A 194 -3.04 -3.67 -14.22
C GLU A 194 -3.99 -2.47 -14.03
N CYS A 195 -4.66 -2.39 -12.88
CA CYS A 195 -5.54 -1.28 -12.53
C CYS A 195 -4.80 -0.06 -11.95
N GLU A 196 -3.48 -0.12 -11.75
CA GLU A 196 -2.73 0.99 -11.13
C GLU A 196 -2.76 2.26 -11.98
N ALA A 197 -2.97 3.39 -11.30
CA ALA A 197 -2.92 4.68 -11.96
C ALA A 197 -1.48 5.16 -12.18
N PRO A 198 -1.30 6.23 -12.98
CA PRO A 198 -0.02 6.91 -13.06
C PRO A 198 0.49 7.39 -11.69
N ALA A 199 1.81 7.36 -11.52
CA ALA A 199 2.56 7.65 -10.30
C ALA A 199 2.30 9.02 -9.62
N ASP A 200 1.56 9.92 -10.26
CA ASP A 200 1.54 11.36 -9.98
C ASP A 200 0.36 11.83 -9.11
N TRP A 201 -0.19 10.94 -8.29
CA TRP A 201 -1.26 11.20 -7.32
C TRP A 201 -1.09 12.48 -6.49
N TYR A 202 0.16 12.81 -6.16
CA TYR A 202 0.53 13.93 -5.26
C TYR A 202 1.13 15.13 -6.01
N GLU A 203 1.51 14.97 -7.28
CA GLU A 203 2.06 16.06 -8.11
C GLU A 203 0.94 16.82 -8.84
N ARG A 204 -0.19 16.15 -9.12
CA ARG A 204 -1.33 16.74 -9.83
C ARG A 204 -2.19 17.61 -8.92
N ARG A 205 -2.22 18.91 -9.23
CA ARG A 205 -3.08 19.89 -8.51
C ARG A 205 -4.55 19.89 -8.94
N ASN A 206 -4.89 19.24 -10.04
CA ASN A 206 -6.27 19.23 -10.56
C ASN A 206 -7.08 18.10 -9.90
N ALA A 207 -7.84 18.48 -8.88
CA ALA A 207 -8.70 17.58 -8.11
C ALA A 207 -9.67 16.78 -8.99
N THR A 208 -10.28 17.41 -10.00
CA THR A 208 -11.23 16.73 -10.91
C THR A 208 -10.56 15.59 -11.68
N LYS A 209 -9.36 15.81 -12.20
CA LYS A 209 -8.59 14.78 -12.92
C LYS A 209 -8.18 13.66 -11.97
N VAL A 210 -7.74 14.00 -10.76
CA VAL A 210 -7.36 13.03 -9.73
C VAL A 210 -8.55 12.17 -9.31
N CYS A 211 -9.72 12.77 -9.07
CA CYS A 211 -10.93 12.04 -8.68
C CYS A 211 -11.53 11.20 -9.81
N HIS A 212 -11.32 11.60 -11.07
CA HIS A 212 -11.65 10.75 -12.22
C HIS A 212 -10.82 9.47 -12.19
N ILE A 213 -9.49 9.60 -12.09
CA ILE A 213 -8.55 8.47 -12.05
C ILE A 213 -8.83 7.57 -10.85
N PHE A 214 -9.07 8.15 -9.67
CA PHE A 214 -9.50 7.42 -8.48
C PHE A 214 -10.70 6.51 -8.78
N ASN A 215 -11.75 7.06 -9.39
CA ASN A 215 -12.91 6.26 -9.74
C ASN A 215 -12.62 5.21 -10.83
N ASP A 216 -11.74 5.50 -11.78
CA ASP A 216 -11.34 4.53 -12.82
C ASP A 216 -10.62 3.31 -12.20
N VAL A 217 -9.72 3.54 -11.22
CA VAL A 217 -9.07 2.45 -10.47
C VAL A 217 -10.11 1.62 -9.71
N LEU A 218 -11.03 2.27 -9.01
CA LEU A 218 -12.11 1.57 -8.27
C LEU A 218 -13.03 0.76 -9.19
N ASP A 219 -13.39 1.31 -10.36
CA ASP A 219 -14.21 0.63 -11.36
C ASP A 219 -13.44 -0.56 -11.99
N CYS A 220 -12.12 -0.44 -12.15
CA CYS A 220 -11.26 -1.53 -12.60
C CYS A 220 -11.22 -2.67 -11.58
N TYR A 221 -10.94 -2.37 -10.29
CA TYR A 221 -10.99 -3.38 -9.22
C TYR A 221 -12.35 -4.08 -9.13
N TYR A 222 -13.43 -3.30 -9.19
CA TYR A 222 -14.77 -3.86 -9.21
C TYR A 222 -14.98 -4.83 -10.37
N THR A 223 -14.57 -4.44 -11.58
CA THR A 223 -14.77 -5.26 -12.78
C THR A 223 -13.96 -6.55 -12.71
N ARG A 224 -12.67 -6.48 -12.34
CA ARG A 224 -11.79 -7.65 -12.21
C ARG A 224 -12.29 -8.61 -11.13
N ALA A 225 -12.65 -8.09 -9.96
CA ALA A 225 -13.21 -8.91 -8.90
C ALA A 225 -14.58 -9.48 -9.24
N ALA A 226 -15.43 -8.77 -9.98
CA ALA A 226 -16.73 -9.29 -10.40
C ALA A 226 -16.59 -10.48 -11.34
N LEU A 227 -15.59 -10.45 -12.22
CA LEU A 227 -15.31 -11.53 -13.18
C LEU A 227 -14.74 -12.79 -12.53
N LEU A 228 -13.97 -12.66 -11.44
CA LEU A 228 -13.25 -13.79 -10.84
C LEU A 228 -13.77 -14.22 -9.46
N CYS A 229 -14.20 -13.26 -8.64
CA CYS A 229 -14.66 -13.49 -7.26
C CYS A 229 -16.16 -13.26 -7.05
N GLY A 230 -16.86 -12.72 -8.04
CA GLY A 230 -18.29 -12.46 -8.01
C GLY A 230 -18.66 -11.07 -7.51
N LEU A 231 -19.92 -10.69 -7.72
CA LEU A 231 -20.40 -9.31 -7.52
C LEU A 231 -20.31 -8.82 -6.07
N GLU A 232 -20.51 -9.71 -5.10
CA GLU A 232 -20.49 -9.31 -3.68
C GLU A 232 -19.08 -8.95 -3.23
N VAL A 233 -18.09 -9.79 -3.55
CA VAL A 233 -16.67 -9.52 -3.29
C VAL A 233 -16.23 -8.26 -4.02
N ALA A 234 -16.68 -8.06 -5.26
CA ALA A 234 -16.37 -6.86 -6.04
C ALA A 234 -16.87 -5.58 -5.35
N ARG A 235 -18.08 -5.57 -4.78
CA ARG A 235 -18.61 -4.42 -4.04
C ARG A 235 -17.79 -4.15 -2.78
N GLN A 236 -17.45 -5.19 -2.04
CA GLN A 236 -16.67 -5.08 -0.80
C GLN A 236 -15.27 -4.56 -1.09
N LEU A 237 -14.58 -5.12 -2.10
CA LEU A 237 -13.26 -4.68 -2.54
C LEU A 237 -13.29 -3.22 -2.99
N ARG A 238 -14.27 -2.85 -3.84
CA ARG A 238 -14.42 -1.46 -4.30
C ARG A 238 -14.64 -0.49 -3.15
N SER A 239 -15.53 -0.84 -2.22
CA SER A 239 -15.83 0.00 -1.06
C SER A 239 -14.61 0.16 -0.17
N PHE A 240 -13.92 -0.94 0.15
CA PHE A 240 -12.69 -0.91 0.93
C PHE A 240 -11.59 -0.09 0.26
N ALA A 241 -11.36 -0.32 -1.04
CA ALA A 241 -10.38 0.42 -1.82
C ALA A 241 -10.70 1.92 -1.83
N GLY A 242 -11.98 2.30 -1.96
CA GLY A 242 -12.41 3.69 -1.92
C GLY A 242 -12.02 4.38 -0.60
N ASP A 243 -12.30 3.73 0.53
CA ASP A 243 -11.98 4.29 1.84
C ASP A 243 -10.46 4.28 2.12
N SER A 244 -9.77 3.19 1.79
CA SER A 244 -8.33 3.04 2.00
C SER A 244 -7.53 4.03 1.15
N MET A 245 -7.84 4.10 -0.15
CA MET A 245 -7.17 5.01 -1.07
C MET A 245 -7.54 6.47 -0.78
N GLY A 246 -8.81 6.77 -0.47
CA GLY A 246 -9.27 8.12 -0.16
C GLY A 246 -8.55 8.75 1.04
N ARG A 247 -8.19 7.94 2.04
CA ARG A 247 -7.36 8.36 3.19
C ARG A 247 -5.91 8.62 2.79
N ALA A 248 -5.40 7.82 1.85
CA ALA A 248 -4.04 7.96 1.33
C ALA A 248 -3.85 9.10 0.34
N MET A 249 -4.92 9.79 -0.08
CA MET A 249 -4.85 10.87 -1.06
C MET A 249 -4.93 12.26 -0.41
N ILE A 250 -4.36 13.26 -1.10
CA ILE A 250 -4.50 14.68 -0.70
C ILE A 250 -5.92 15.17 -1.01
N HIS A 251 -6.43 14.86 -2.20
CA HIS A 251 -7.76 15.27 -2.63
C HIS A 251 -8.82 14.29 -2.13
N GLN A 252 -9.85 14.82 -1.46
CA GLN A 252 -11.02 14.05 -1.06
C GLN A 252 -11.91 13.82 -2.29
N CYS A 253 -12.06 12.56 -2.69
CA CYS A 253 -12.80 12.17 -3.87
C CYS A 253 -14.03 11.35 -3.48
N GLU A 254 -15.19 11.69 -4.03
CA GLU A 254 -16.40 10.90 -3.85
C GLU A 254 -16.37 9.65 -4.72
N VAL A 255 -16.75 8.51 -4.13
CA VAL A 255 -16.92 7.25 -4.85
C VAL A 255 -18.22 7.31 -5.66
N LYS A 256 -18.14 7.09 -6.97
CA LYS A 256 -19.32 6.99 -7.84
C LYS A 256 -20.24 5.87 -7.34
N LYS A 257 -21.50 6.22 -7.08
CA LYS A 257 -22.54 5.26 -6.65
C LYS A 257 -22.92 4.26 -7.75
N ARG A 258 -22.76 4.64 -9.02
CA ARG A 258 -23.07 3.79 -10.16
C ARG A 258 -21.96 2.76 -10.35
N LEU A 259 -22.32 1.48 -10.25
CA LEU A 259 -21.42 0.36 -10.51
C LEU A 259 -21.29 0.12 -12.03
N PRO A 260 -20.10 -0.23 -12.54
CA PRO A 260 -19.94 -0.79 -13.87
C PRO A 260 -20.85 -2.01 -14.06
N ARG A 261 -21.41 -2.16 -15.27
CA ARG A 261 -22.15 -3.36 -15.64
C ARG A 261 -21.15 -4.44 -16.05
N VAL A 262 -21.31 -5.64 -15.49
CA VAL A 262 -20.44 -6.80 -15.76
C VAL A 262 -21.35 -7.95 -16.19
N ASP A 263 -21.39 -8.24 -17.50
CA ASP A 263 -22.35 -9.20 -18.07
C ASP A 263 -21.99 -10.68 -17.77
N ASN A 264 -20.71 -10.98 -17.52
CA ASN A 264 -20.20 -12.33 -17.27
C ASN A 264 -19.59 -12.46 -15.86
N ALA A 265 -20.28 -11.92 -14.85
CA ALA A 265 -19.79 -12.01 -13.48
C ALA A 265 -19.75 -13.46 -12.98
N MET A 266 -18.74 -13.80 -12.16
CA MET A 266 -18.63 -15.12 -11.54
C MET A 266 -19.90 -15.40 -10.73
N PRO A 267 -20.58 -16.55 -10.94
CA PRO A 267 -21.75 -16.91 -10.16
C PRO A 267 -21.39 -17.07 -8.68
N ILE A 268 -22.28 -16.61 -7.81
CA ILE A 268 -22.13 -16.82 -6.37
C ILE A 268 -22.41 -18.30 -6.13
N HIS A 269 -21.37 -19.07 -5.80
CA HIS A 269 -21.59 -20.34 -5.13
C HIS A 269 -22.04 -20.00 -3.72
N GLU A 270 -23.34 -19.83 -3.52
CA GLU A 270 -23.91 -19.96 -2.19
C GLU A 270 -23.41 -21.30 -1.67
N ALA A 271 -22.60 -21.27 -0.61
CA ALA A 271 -22.43 -22.40 0.27
C ALA A 271 -23.81 -22.70 0.86
N SER A 272 -24.66 -23.31 0.04
CA SER A 272 -25.85 -24.01 0.46
C SER A 272 -25.35 -25.06 1.42
N GLY A 273 -25.63 -24.82 2.70
CA GLY A 273 -25.52 -25.84 3.71
C GLY A 273 -26.21 -27.10 3.18
N VAL A 274 -25.45 -28.19 3.16
CA VAL A 274 -25.92 -29.55 2.90
C VAL A 274 -26.58 -29.71 1.53
N GLY A 275 -25.76 -29.78 0.48
CA GLY A 275 -26.12 -30.66 -0.64
C GLY A 275 -26.34 -32.08 -0.08
N PRO A 276 -27.38 -32.83 -0.51
CA PRO A 276 -27.54 -34.21 -0.10
C PRO A 276 -26.32 -34.96 -0.61
N MET A 277 -25.37 -35.21 0.30
CA MET A 277 -24.23 -36.07 0.04
C MET A 277 -24.83 -37.39 -0.45
N SER A 278 -24.64 -37.69 -1.73
CA SER A 278 -25.22 -38.88 -2.35
C SER A 278 -24.95 -40.09 -1.45
N PRO A 279 -25.96 -40.89 -1.09
CA PRO A 279 -25.80 -42.03 -0.19
C PRO A 279 -24.71 -43.02 -0.68
N LEU A 280 -24.38 -42.97 -1.98
CA LEU A 280 -23.29 -43.74 -2.58
C LEU A 280 -21.89 -43.31 -2.11
N TYR A 281 -21.66 -42.02 -1.85
CA TYR A 281 -20.33 -41.53 -1.45
C TYR A 281 -20.01 -41.91 -0.01
N ASN A 282 -21.00 -41.84 0.89
CA ASN A 282 -20.86 -42.33 2.26
C ASN A 282 -20.69 -43.85 2.33
N TYR A 283 -21.32 -44.60 1.42
CA TYR A 283 -21.11 -46.04 1.33
C TYR A 283 -19.68 -46.40 0.90
N PHE A 284 -19.09 -45.65 -0.03
CA PHE A 284 -17.70 -45.85 -0.44
C PHE A 284 -16.69 -45.59 0.68
N ILE A 285 -16.90 -44.54 1.50
CA ILE A 285 -16.01 -44.26 2.63
C ILE A 285 -16.13 -45.36 3.70
N LEU A 286 -17.35 -45.79 4.03
CA LEU A 286 -17.56 -46.89 4.99
C LEU A 286 -16.97 -48.21 4.50
N LEU A 287 -17.11 -48.54 3.21
CA LEU A 287 -16.54 -49.74 2.62
C LEU A 287 -14.99 -49.72 2.67
N ASN A 288 -14.38 -48.58 2.38
CA ASN A 288 -12.91 -48.44 2.45
C ASN A 288 -12.38 -48.54 3.89
N ILE A 289 -13.11 -48.01 4.87
CA ILE A 289 -12.78 -48.17 6.30
C ILE A 289 -12.89 -49.64 6.71
N PHE A 290 -13.98 -50.33 6.32
CA PHE A 290 -14.16 -51.76 6.63
C PHE A 290 -13.09 -52.65 6.00
N ILE A 291 -12.74 -52.41 4.72
CA ILE A 291 -11.69 -53.16 4.03
C ILE A 291 -10.33 -52.89 4.68
N GLY A 292 -10.06 -51.64 5.08
CA GLY A 292 -8.83 -51.27 5.80
C GLY A 292 -8.69 -52.00 7.13
N PHE A 293 -9.76 -52.07 7.94
CA PHE A 293 -9.77 -52.78 9.22
C PHE A 293 -9.63 -54.31 9.06
N ALA A 294 -10.30 -54.91 8.07
CA ALA A 294 -10.18 -56.34 7.79
C ALA A 294 -8.77 -56.72 7.32
N SER A 295 -8.13 -55.84 6.53
CA SER A 295 -6.75 -56.01 6.07
C SER A 295 -5.75 -55.88 7.23
N PHE A 296 -6.00 -54.95 8.16
CA PHE A 296 -5.16 -54.76 9.35
C PHE A 296 -5.23 -55.96 10.32
N GLN A 297 -6.39 -56.60 10.48
CA GLN A 297 -6.49 -57.81 11.29
C GLN A 297 -5.73 -59.00 10.69
N TYR A 298 -5.68 -59.11 9.35
CA TYR A 298 -4.92 -60.17 8.68
C TYR A 298 -3.40 -59.99 8.79
N ILE A 299 -2.90 -58.76 8.91
CA ILE A 299 -1.46 -58.46 9.05
C ILE A 299 -0.94 -58.81 10.47
N PHE A 300 -1.80 -58.79 11.49
CA PHE A 300 -1.42 -59.11 12.88
C PHE A 300 -1.69 -60.56 13.31
N LEU A 301 -2.19 -61.41 12.41
CA LEU A 301 -2.50 -62.82 12.67
C LEU A 301 -1.59 -63.80 11.88
N LEU A 302 -0.56 -63.29 11.21
CA LEU A 302 0.54 -64.03 10.57
C LEU A 302 1.83 -63.82 11.36
#